data_AF-A0A7U6QPD5-F1
#
_entry.id   AF-A0A7U6QPD5-F1
#
_cell.length_a   1.000
_cell.length_b   1.000
_cell.length_c   1.000
_cell.angle_alpha   90.00
_cell.angle_beta   90.00
_cell.angle_gamma   90.00
#
_symmetry.space_group_name_H-M   'P 1'
#
loop_
_entity.id
_entity.type
_entity.pdbx_description
1 polymer ?
#
loop_
_entity_poly.entity_id
_entity_poly.type
_entity_poly.pdbx_seq_one_letter_code
_entity_poly.pdbx_strand_id
1 'polypeptide(L)'
;MSKRMTETQIVSILKEAEAGIPAKELCRKYGIASSTFYKWRSKYGGMEASDVKRLKELEEENRRLKQMYADLSLKAQMQEEIIKAIAPVPERKVWAQELQAQYDVSIAVSCQVVCMSRTAYYYKPKLFDDSEIVDVLNELTDKHNRWGFPKCFKRIRKLGYSWNHKRVHRVYTALNLNLRRKSKKRLPTRNPQPLSVPNALGHTWSMDFMSDRLHNNIRFRTFNVIDDYNREGIRH
;
A
#
# COMPACT_ATOMS: atom_id res chain seq x y z
N MET A 1 -4.52 54.55 18.44
CA MET A 1 -4.91 53.45 17.53
C MET A 1 -6.33 53.72 17.03
N SER A 2 -6.52 53.87 15.72
CA SER A 2 -7.85 54.12 15.14
C SER A 2 -8.72 52.85 15.24
N LYS A 3 -9.90 52.97 15.82
CA LYS A 3 -10.86 51.86 15.99
C LYS A 3 -11.44 51.52 14.61
N ARG A 4 -11.27 50.28 14.13
CA ARG A 4 -11.91 49.84 12.88
C ARG A 4 -13.43 49.94 13.03
N MET A 5 -14.05 50.68 12.12
CA MET A 5 -15.51 50.71 12.02
C MET A 5 -16.04 49.36 11.51
N THR A 6 -17.17 48.96 12.07
CA THR A 6 -17.89 47.75 11.63
C THR A 6 -18.61 48.01 10.31
N GLU A 7 -18.84 46.97 9.53
CA GLU A 7 -19.48 47.09 8.22
C GLU A 7 -20.92 47.63 8.30
N THR A 8 -21.62 47.35 9.40
CA THR A 8 -22.94 47.93 9.70
C THR A 8 -22.85 49.44 9.99
N GLN A 9 -21.83 49.89 10.72
CA GLN A 9 -21.55 51.31 10.93
C GLN A 9 -21.21 52.01 9.61
N ILE A 10 -20.42 51.37 8.74
CA ILE A 10 -20.09 51.89 7.41
C ILE A 10 -21.37 52.12 6.59
N VAL A 11 -22.27 51.13 6.52
CA VAL A 11 -23.53 51.26 5.81
C VAL A 11 -24.45 52.32 6.41
N SER A 12 -24.49 52.46 7.74
CA SER A 12 -25.29 53.53 8.37
C SER A 12 -24.83 54.94 7.97
N ILE A 13 -23.51 55.15 7.80
CA ILE A 13 -22.92 56.43 7.38
C ILE A 13 -23.13 56.67 5.89
N LEU A 14 -23.12 55.61 5.07
CA LEU A 14 -23.49 55.72 3.66
C LEU A 14 -24.97 56.07 3.49
N LYS A 15 -25.85 55.56 4.37
CA LYS A 15 -27.29 55.90 4.39
C LYS A 15 -27.52 57.37 4.78
N GLU A 16 -26.74 57.91 5.72
CA GLU A 16 -26.73 59.35 6.03
C GLU A 16 -26.34 60.21 4.81
N ALA A 17 -25.42 59.72 3.97
CA ALA A 17 -25.04 60.40 2.73
C ALA A 17 -26.12 60.30 1.64
N GLU A 18 -26.80 59.16 1.53
CA GLU A 18 -27.95 58.95 0.63
C GLU A 18 -29.16 59.79 1.05
N ALA A 19 -29.31 60.07 2.35
CA ALA A 19 -30.32 61.00 2.90
C ALA A 19 -30.01 62.49 2.64
N GLY A 20 -28.89 62.81 1.97
CA GLY A 20 -28.57 64.15 1.49
C GLY A 20 -27.48 64.90 2.26
N ILE A 21 -26.84 64.30 3.27
CA ILE A 21 -25.73 64.95 4.00
C ILE A 21 -24.45 64.95 3.13
N PRO A 22 -23.77 66.11 2.92
CA PRO A 22 -22.55 66.16 2.13
C PRO A 22 -21.44 65.26 2.67
N ALA A 23 -20.79 64.50 1.78
CA ALA A 23 -19.72 63.55 2.14
C ALA A 23 -18.56 64.19 2.94
N LYS A 24 -18.23 65.47 2.67
CA LYS A 24 -17.20 66.22 3.42
C LYS A 24 -17.56 66.42 4.90
N GLU A 25 -18.84 66.61 5.22
CA GLU A 25 -19.32 66.79 6.59
C GLU A 25 -19.32 65.48 7.35
N LEU A 26 -19.75 64.39 6.72
CA LEU A 26 -19.69 63.04 7.30
C LEU A 26 -18.24 62.61 7.58
N CYS A 27 -17.31 62.91 6.67
CA CYS A 27 -15.88 62.66 6.87
C CYS A 27 -15.32 63.40 8.10
N ARG A 28 -15.76 64.66 8.34
CA ARG A 28 -15.37 65.43 9.53
C ARG A 28 -16.02 64.88 10.80
N LYS A 29 -17.33 64.60 10.75
CA LYS A 29 -18.15 64.11 11.88
C LYS A 29 -17.64 62.77 12.43
N TYR A 30 -17.29 61.85 11.53
CA TYR A 30 -16.85 60.50 11.90
C TYR A 30 -15.33 60.33 11.90
N GLY A 31 -14.55 61.37 11.60
CA GLY A 31 -13.08 61.32 11.60
C GLY A 31 -12.48 60.43 10.51
N ILE A 32 -13.07 60.44 9.32
CA ILE A 32 -12.76 59.51 8.21
C ILE A 32 -12.14 60.28 7.05
N ALA A 33 -11.11 59.71 6.42
CA ALA A 33 -10.56 60.27 5.19
C ALA A 33 -11.58 60.16 4.03
N SER A 34 -11.67 61.21 3.20
CA SER A 34 -12.55 61.25 2.01
C SER A 34 -12.35 60.04 1.09
N SER A 35 -11.11 59.61 0.89
CA SER A 35 -10.78 58.42 0.08
C SER A 35 -11.38 57.14 0.63
N THR A 36 -11.44 56.98 1.96
CA THR A 36 -12.05 55.83 2.63
C THR A 36 -13.57 55.81 2.44
N PHE A 37 -14.22 56.98 2.53
CA PHE A 37 -15.66 57.11 2.31
C PHE A 37 -16.06 56.66 0.89
N TYR A 38 -15.36 57.12 -0.15
CA TYR A 38 -15.67 56.72 -1.52
C TYR A 38 -15.36 55.24 -1.80
N LYS A 39 -14.34 54.66 -1.16
CA LYS A 39 -14.08 53.21 -1.21
C LYS A 39 -15.22 52.42 -0.59
N TRP A 40 -15.77 52.87 0.54
CA TRP A 40 -16.93 52.23 1.14
C TRP A 40 -18.19 52.39 0.30
N ARG A 41 -18.42 53.58 -0.28
CA ARG A 41 -19.55 53.81 -1.19
C ARG A 41 -19.49 52.89 -2.42
N SER A 42 -18.30 52.61 -2.94
CA SER A 42 -18.12 51.64 -4.03
C SER A 42 -18.39 50.19 -3.61
N LYS A 43 -18.12 49.82 -2.35
CA LYS A 43 -18.20 48.43 -1.87
C LYS A 43 -19.57 48.09 -1.25
N TYR A 44 -20.20 49.04 -0.58
CA TYR A 44 -21.41 48.87 0.22
C TYR A 44 -22.53 49.85 -0.15
N GLY A 45 -22.34 50.70 -1.17
CA GLY A 45 -23.38 51.64 -1.61
C GLY A 45 -24.61 50.89 -2.12
N GLY A 46 -25.80 51.35 -1.74
CA GLY A 46 -27.07 50.68 -2.04
C GLY A 46 -27.35 49.40 -1.25
N MET A 47 -26.49 48.98 -0.31
CA MET A 47 -26.77 47.88 0.62
C MET A 47 -27.39 48.40 1.90
N GLU A 48 -28.33 47.65 2.46
CA GLU A 48 -28.84 47.89 3.81
C GLU A 48 -28.00 47.17 4.88
N ALA A 49 -28.14 47.59 6.14
CA ALA A 49 -27.48 46.91 7.25
C ALA A 49 -27.93 45.44 7.40
N SER A 50 -29.16 45.13 6.98
CA SER A 50 -29.71 43.78 6.84
C SER A 50 -28.97 42.97 5.77
N ASP A 51 -28.65 43.58 4.62
CA ASP A 51 -27.89 42.93 3.55
C ASP A 51 -26.46 42.60 3.97
N VAL A 52 -25.79 43.50 4.68
CA VAL A 52 -24.45 43.25 5.24
C VAL A 52 -24.48 42.10 6.24
N LYS A 53 -25.51 42.04 7.09
CA LYS A 53 -25.67 40.95 8.06
C LYS A 53 -25.87 39.61 7.34
N ARG A 54 -26.76 39.57 6.34
CA ARG A 54 -27.01 38.38 5.52
C ARG A 54 -25.77 37.92 4.75
N LEU A 55 -24.98 38.86 4.21
CA LEU A 55 -23.73 38.55 3.53
C LEU A 55 -22.74 37.86 4.47
N LYS A 56 -22.56 38.37 5.70
CA LYS A 56 -21.69 37.72 6.69
C LYS A 56 -22.16 36.33 7.08
N GLU A 57 -23.45 36.15 7.32
CA GLU A 57 -24.03 34.85 7.66
C GLU A 57 -23.80 33.84 6.53
N LEU A 58 -24.02 34.24 5.28
CA LEU A 58 -23.75 33.41 4.10
C LEU A 58 -22.26 33.11 3.92
N GLU A 59 -21.37 34.07 4.18
CA GLU A 59 -19.93 33.86 4.13
C GLU A 59 -19.47 32.85 5.20
N GLU A 60 -19.99 32.96 6.42
CA GLU A 60 -19.71 32.01 7.49
C GLU A 60 -20.25 30.61 7.20
N GLU A 61 -21.48 30.51 6.70
CA GLU A 61 -22.07 29.25 6.29
C GLU A 61 -21.27 28.61 5.16
N ASN A 62 -20.90 29.38 4.14
CA ASN A 62 -20.07 28.91 3.03
C ASN A 62 -18.69 28.44 3.52
N ARG A 63 -18.08 29.15 4.48
CA ARG A 63 -16.84 28.71 5.13
C ARG A 63 -17.03 27.37 5.83
N ARG A 64 -18.11 27.20 6.61
CA ARG A 64 -18.42 25.94 7.31
C ARG A 64 -18.67 24.79 6.32
N LEU A 65 -19.45 25.03 5.27
CA LEU A 65 -19.75 24.03 4.24
C LEU A 65 -18.48 23.59 3.49
N LYS A 66 -17.60 24.53 3.12
CA LYS A 66 -16.31 24.22 2.50
C LYS A 66 -15.43 23.36 3.40
N GLN A 67 -15.38 23.67 4.68
CA GLN A 67 -14.61 22.89 5.65
C GLN A 67 -15.17 21.47 5.79
N MET A 68 -16.50 21.35 5.96
CA MET A 68 -17.16 20.04 6.06
C MET A 68 -16.96 19.19 4.79
N TYR A 69 -17.06 19.80 3.61
CA TYR A 69 -16.80 19.12 2.34
C TYR A 69 -15.35 18.65 2.23
N ALA A 70 -14.38 19.48 2.63
CA ALA A 70 -12.97 19.10 2.63
C ALA A 70 -12.72 17.89 3.56
N ASP A 71 -13.29 17.92 4.77
CA ASP A 71 -13.14 16.83 5.73
C ASP A 71 -13.79 15.52 5.24
N LEU A 72 -15.00 15.59 4.66
CA LEU A 72 -15.68 14.43 4.08
C LEU A 72 -14.95 13.88 2.87
N SER A 73 -14.46 14.75 1.98
CA SER A 73 -13.70 14.37 0.79
C SER A 73 -12.41 13.65 1.17
N LEU A 74 -11.67 14.17 2.16
CA LEU A 74 -10.44 13.53 2.65
C LEU A 74 -10.73 12.15 3.25
N LYS A 75 -11.79 12.02 4.05
CA LYS A 75 -12.22 10.71 4.58
C LYS A 75 -12.60 9.73 3.46
N ALA A 76 -13.33 10.17 2.45
CA ALA A 76 -13.73 9.34 1.31
C ALA A 76 -12.51 8.84 0.52
N GLN A 77 -11.52 9.70 0.29
CA GLN A 77 -10.25 9.31 -0.36
C GLN A 77 -9.50 8.25 0.45
N MET A 78 -9.40 8.43 1.77
CA MET A 78 -8.76 7.45 2.65
C MET A 78 -9.50 6.10 2.62
N GLN A 79 -10.83 6.12 2.65
CA GLN A 79 -11.64 4.91 2.56
C GLN A 79 -11.43 4.19 1.22
N GLU A 80 -11.35 4.94 0.11
CA GLU A 80 -11.09 4.36 -1.21
C GLU A 80 -9.75 3.63 -1.28
N GLU A 81 -8.68 4.22 -0.73
CA GLU A 81 -7.36 3.59 -0.69
C GLU A 81 -7.37 2.31 0.17
N ILE A 82 -8.04 2.35 1.32
CA ILE A 82 -8.19 1.18 2.20
C ILE A 82 -8.96 0.06 1.49
N ILE A 83 -10.08 0.38 0.85
CA ILE A 83 -10.91 -0.61 0.14
C ILE A 83 -10.12 -1.28 -0.99
N LYS A 84 -9.38 -0.50 -1.77
CA LYS A 84 -8.53 -1.03 -2.86
C LYS A 84 -7.39 -1.91 -2.33
N ALA A 85 -6.85 -1.61 -1.15
CA ALA A 85 -5.76 -2.36 -0.54
C ALA A 85 -6.23 -3.70 0.07
N ILE A 86 -7.40 -3.72 0.70
CA ILE A 86 -7.91 -4.90 1.41
C ILE A 86 -8.52 -5.91 0.44
N ALA A 87 -9.36 -5.46 -0.50
CA ALA A 87 -10.25 -6.35 -1.23
C ALA A 87 -9.95 -6.42 -2.74
N PRO A 88 -9.68 -7.61 -3.29
CA PRO A 88 -9.56 -7.79 -4.74
C PRO A 88 -10.90 -7.56 -5.45
N VAL A 89 -10.84 -7.32 -6.76
CA VAL A 89 -12.01 -6.96 -7.58
C VAL A 89 -13.20 -7.95 -7.49
N PRO A 90 -12.99 -9.29 -7.43
CA PRO A 90 -14.11 -10.23 -7.30
C PRO A 90 -14.88 -10.07 -5.98
N GLU A 91 -14.21 -9.80 -4.87
CA GLU A 91 -14.86 -9.57 -3.57
C GLU A 91 -15.62 -8.25 -3.57
N ARG A 92 -15.02 -7.19 -4.11
CA ARG A 92 -15.69 -5.87 -4.25
C ARG A 92 -16.93 -5.94 -5.13
N LYS A 93 -16.96 -6.85 -6.11
CA LYS A 93 -18.16 -7.13 -6.91
C LYS A 93 -19.32 -7.67 -6.07
N VAL A 94 -19.03 -8.59 -5.14
CA VAL A 94 -20.03 -9.16 -4.22
C VAL A 94 -20.59 -8.05 -3.33
N TRP A 95 -19.73 -7.23 -2.75
CA TRP A 95 -20.17 -6.09 -1.93
C TRP A 95 -21.03 -5.09 -2.71
N ALA A 96 -20.70 -4.80 -3.98
CA ALA A 96 -21.54 -3.92 -4.80
C ALA A 96 -22.94 -4.49 -5.05
N GLN A 97 -23.06 -5.81 -5.17
CA GLN A 97 -24.35 -6.50 -5.33
C GLN A 97 -25.15 -6.51 -4.03
N GLU A 98 -24.48 -6.76 -2.89
CA GLU A 98 -25.10 -6.68 -1.56
C GLU A 98 -25.59 -5.28 -1.23
N LEU A 99 -24.78 -4.25 -1.49
CA LEU A 99 -25.16 -2.85 -1.30
C LEU A 99 -26.36 -2.45 -2.15
N GLN A 100 -26.39 -2.91 -3.41
CA GLN A 100 -27.54 -2.68 -4.29
C GLN A 100 -28.80 -3.31 -3.71
N ALA A 101 -28.73 -4.55 -3.21
CA ALA A 101 -29.87 -5.25 -2.65
C ALA A 101 -30.34 -4.66 -1.31
N GLN A 102 -29.41 -4.20 -0.48
CA GLN A 102 -29.71 -3.71 0.87
C GLN A 102 -30.23 -2.27 0.88
N TYR A 103 -29.71 -1.40 0.01
CA TYR A 103 -30.00 0.03 0.03
C TYR A 103 -30.81 0.52 -1.19
N ASP A 104 -31.22 -0.39 -2.08
CA ASP A 104 -31.95 -0.09 -3.34
C ASP A 104 -31.27 1.02 -4.17
N VAL A 105 -29.94 1.01 -4.20
CA VAL A 105 -29.14 1.99 -4.93
C VAL A 105 -28.84 1.52 -6.34
N SER A 106 -28.66 2.47 -7.26
CA SER A 106 -28.20 2.13 -8.62
C SER A 106 -26.83 1.45 -8.61
N ILE A 107 -26.56 0.62 -9.63
CA ILE A 107 -25.25 -0.04 -9.83
C ILE A 107 -24.10 0.97 -9.86
N ALA A 108 -24.35 2.19 -10.39
CA ALA A 108 -23.32 3.23 -10.43
C ALA A 108 -22.89 3.67 -9.03
N VAL A 109 -23.86 3.88 -8.13
CA VAL A 109 -23.60 4.29 -6.74
C VAL A 109 -22.92 3.16 -5.98
N SER A 110 -23.41 1.93 -6.08
CA SER A 110 -22.79 0.80 -5.38
C SER A 110 -21.36 0.55 -5.86
N CYS A 111 -21.09 0.64 -7.17
CA CYS A 111 -19.75 0.53 -7.72
C CYS A 111 -18.81 1.64 -7.23
N GLN A 112 -19.31 2.87 -7.11
CA GLN A 112 -18.52 4.01 -6.62
C GLN A 112 -18.14 3.83 -5.13
N VAL A 113 -19.07 3.36 -4.30
CA VAL A 113 -18.83 3.09 -2.88
C VAL A 113 -17.75 2.02 -2.68
N VAL A 114 -17.73 0.95 -3.49
CA VAL A 114 -16.69 -0.10 -3.41
C VAL A 114 -15.47 0.18 -4.30
N CYS A 115 -15.40 1.37 -4.90
CA CYS A 115 -14.29 1.85 -5.72
C CYS A 115 -13.97 0.92 -6.92
N MET A 116 -15.00 0.38 -7.57
CA MET A 116 -14.87 -0.51 -8.73
C MET A 116 -15.43 0.11 -10.01
N SER A 117 -14.90 -0.29 -11.17
CA SER A 117 -15.48 0.13 -12.44
C SER A 117 -16.78 -0.65 -12.73
N ARG A 118 -17.73 0.00 -13.39
CA ARG A 118 -18.95 -0.65 -13.90
C ARG A 118 -18.63 -1.80 -14.87
N THR A 119 -17.55 -1.68 -15.65
CA THR A 119 -17.09 -2.75 -16.55
C THR A 119 -16.70 -4.01 -15.78
N ALA A 120 -16.00 -3.86 -14.65
CA ALA A 120 -15.64 -4.98 -13.77
C ALA A 120 -16.87 -5.60 -13.10
N TYR A 121 -17.87 -4.78 -12.74
CA TYR A 121 -19.15 -5.28 -12.22
C TYR A 121 -19.84 -6.21 -13.24
N TYR A 122 -19.95 -5.80 -14.51
CA TYR A 122 -20.58 -6.64 -15.53
C TYR A 122 -19.71 -7.79 -16.04
N TYR A 123 -18.39 -7.72 -15.87
CA TYR A 123 -17.49 -8.74 -16.33
C TYR A 123 -17.81 -10.12 -15.73
N LYS A 124 -17.97 -11.11 -16.60
CA LYS A 124 -18.07 -12.53 -16.22
C LYS A 124 -16.85 -13.25 -16.79
N PRO A 125 -16.06 -13.96 -15.97
CA PRO A 125 -14.92 -14.72 -16.48
C PRO A 125 -15.42 -15.81 -17.42
N LYS A 126 -14.92 -15.81 -18.66
CA LYS A 126 -15.18 -16.88 -19.62
C LYS A 126 -14.18 -18.01 -19.35
N LEU A 127 -14.63 -19.05 -18.65
CA LEU A 127 -13.83 -20.25 -18.47
C LEU A 127 -13.99 -21.14 -19.71
N PHE A 128 -12.87 -21.57 -20.28
CA PHE A 128 -12.88 -22.62 -21.30
C PHE A 128 -12.99 -23.95 -20.59
N ASP A 129 -13.66 -24.92 -21.23
CA ASP A 129 -13.76 -26.26 -20.70
C ASP A 129 -12.36 -26.88 -20.57
N ASP A 130 -11.94 -27.12 -19.32
CA ASP A 130 -10.64 -27.67 -18.98
C ASP A 130 -10.66 -29.19 -18.77
N SER A 131 -11.80 -29.84 -18.98
CA SER A 131 -11.99 -31.28 -18.71
C SER A 131 -10.93 -32.14 -19.40
N GLU A 132 -10.66 -31.90 -20.68
CA GLU A 132 -9.63 -32.64 -21.43
C GLU A 132 -8.22 -32.46 -20.85
N ILE A 133 -7.89 -31.27 -20.33
CA ILE A 133 -6.60 -31.01 -19.68
C ILE A 133 -6.52 -31.77 -18.35
N VAL A 134 -7.62 -31.81 -17.61
CA VAL A 134 -7.73 -32.54 -16.34
C VAL A 134 -7.51 -34.03 -16.58
N ASP A 135 -8.20 -34.62 -17.56
CA ASP A 135 -8.11 -36.04 -17.86
C ASP A 135 -6.70 -36.45 -18.26
N VAL A 136 -6.07 -35.71 -19.18
CA VAL A 136 -4.70 -35.97 -19.62
C VAL A 136 -3.69 -35.79 -18.47
N LEU A 137 -3.89 -34.79 -17.60
CA LEU A 137 -3.01 -34.59 -16.44
C LEU A 137 -3.15 -35.74 -15.43
N ASN A 138 -4.37 -36.18 -15.14
CA ASN A 138 -4.64 -37.30 -14.23
C ASN A 138 -3.99 -38.60 -14.76
N GLU A 139 -4.19 -38.91 -16.04
CA GLU A 139 -3.59 -40.08 -16.68
C GLU A 139 -2.05 -40.04 -16.61
N LEU A 140 -1.45 -38.86 -16.80
CA LEU A 140 0.00 -38.69 -16.69
C LEU A 140 0.49 -38.82 -15.26
N THR A 141 -0.25 -38.33 -14.27
CA THR A 141 0.14 -38.44 -12.86
C THR A 141 0.00 -39.85 -12.33
N ASP A 142 -1.01 -40.60 -12.79
CA ASP A 142 -1.20 -42.01 -12.44
C ASP A 142 -0.04 -42.86 -12.95
N LYS A 143 0.39 -42.62 -14.19
CA LYS A 143 1.55 -43.30 -14.79
C LYS A 143 2.89 -42.84 -14.19
N HIS A 144 3.00 -41.58 -13.79
CA HIS A 144 4.26 -40.96 -13.40
C HIS A 144 4.15 -40.04 -12.17
N ASN A 145 3.88 -40.61 -11.01
CA ASN A 145 3.70 -39.89 -9.74
C ASN A 145 4.90 -39.02 -9.27
N ARG A 146 6.12 -39.25 -9.77
CA ARG A 146 7.32 -38.45 -9.45
C ARG A 146 7.53 -37.26 -10.38
N TRP A 147 6.70 -37.10 -11.41
CA TRP A 147 6.86 -36.02 -12.38
C TRP A 147 6.24 -34.74 -11.86
N GLY A 148 7.05 -33.68 -11.82
CA GLY A 148 6.55 -32.33 -11.62
C GLY A 148 6.05 -31.72 -12.93
N PHE A 149 5.38 -30.57 -12.81
CA PHE A 149 4.81 -29.83 -13.93
C PHE A 149 5.68 -29.76 -15.21
N PRO A 150 6.99 -29.42 -15.15
CA PRO A 150 7.80 -29.33 -16.39
C PRO A 150 7.86 -30.63 -17.19
N LYS A 151 7.88 -31.78 -16.51
CA LYS A 151 7.89 -33.10 -17.18
C LYS A 151 6.53 -33.43 -17.77
N CYS A 152 5.46 -33.20 -17.01
CA CYS A 152 4.08 -33.40 -17.49
C CYS A 152 3.81 -32.50 -18.71
N PHE A 153 4.14 -31.21 -18.65
CA PHE A 153 3.93 -30.28 -19.76
C PHE A 153 4.75 -30.66 -21.01
N LYS A 154 6.01 -31.07 -20.84
CA LYS A 154 6.83 -31.57 -21.97
C LYS A 154 6.21 -32.84 -22.59
N ARG A 155 5.61 -33.72 -21.79
CA ARG A 155 4.93 -34.92 -22.29
C ARG A 155 3.63 -34.55 -23.03
N ILE A 156 2.82 -33.65 -22.48
CA ILE A 156 1.61 -33.11 -23.13
C ILE A 156 1.96 -32.55 -24.51
N ARG A 157 3.04 -31.77 -24.62
CA ARG A 157 3.52 -31.27 -25.92
C ARG A 157 3.93 -32.37 -26.89
N LYS A 158 4.54 -33.45 -26.40
CA LYS A 158 4.89 -34.63 -27.22
C LYS A 158 3.68 -35.44 -27.66
N LEU A 159 2.56 -35.38 -26.93
CA LEU A 159 1.29 -36.01 -27.31
C LEU A 159 0.53 -35.23 -28.38
N GLY A 160 1.02 -34.05 -28.79
CA GLY A 160 0.44 -33.24 -29.87
C GLY A 160 -0.45 -32.09 -29.39
N TYR A 161 -0.71 -31.98 -28.09
CA TYR A 161 -1.54 -30.90 -27.55
C TYR A 161 -0.84 -29.53 -27.67
N SER A 162 -1.54 -28.56 -28.26
CA SER A 162 -1.02 -27.20 -28.47
C SER A 162 -1.35 -26.21 -27.33
N TRP A 163 -1.93 -26.69 -26.22
CA TRP A 163 -2.46 -25.87 -25.13
C TRP A 163 -1.44 -24.90 -24.52
N ASN A 164 -1.91 -23.68 -24.22
CA ASN A 164 -1.10 -22.66 -23.59
C ASN A 164 -0.54 -23.14 -22.23
N HIS A 165 0.76 -22.97 -22.02
CA HIS A 165 1.45 -23.31 -20.77
C HIS A 165 0.76 -22.73 -19.53
N LYS A 166 0.33 -21.46 -19.57
CA LYS A 166 -0.35 -20.80 -18.44
C LYS A 166 -1.67 -21.48 -18.09
N ARG A 167 -2.42 -21.92 -19.11
CA ARG A 167 -3.69 -22.63 -18.94
C ARG A 167 -3.47 -23.98 -18.28
N VAL A 168 -2.55 -24.79 -18.80
CA VAL A 168 -2.21 -26.12 -18.24
C VAL A 168 -1.65 -25.97 -16.82
N HIS A 169 -0.80 -24.98 -16.56
CA HIS A 169 -0.25 -24.72 -15.22
C HIS A 169 -1.32 -24.32 -14.21
N ARG A 170 -2.30 -23.49 -14.61
CA ARG A 170 -3.44 -23.13 -13.75
C ARG A 170 -4.23 -24.38 -13.38
N VAL A 171 -4.57 -25.23 -14.35
CA VAL A 171 -5.31 -26.48 -14.10
C VAL A 171 -4.51 -27.42 -13.19
N TYR A 172 -3.22 -27.63 -13.48
CA TYR A 172 -2.32 -28.43 -12.65
C TYR A 172 -2.26 -27.96 -11.19
N THR A 173 -2.19 -26.64 -10.98
CA THR A 173 -2.18 -26.04 -9.64
C THR A 173 -3.54 -26.17 -8.96
N ALA A 174 -4.65 -25.98 -9.70
CA ALA A 174 -6.01 -26.15 -9.18
C ALA A 174 -6.30 -27.60 -8.75
N LEU A 175 -5.71 -28.59 -9.44
CA LEU A 175 -5.74 -30.01 -9.07
C LEU A 175 -4.78 -30.36 -7.91
N ASN A 176 -4.04 -29.38 -7.37
CA ASN A 176 -3.07 -29.58 -6.28
C ASN A 176 -1.99 -30.64 -6.56
N LEU A 177 -1.59 -30.82 -7.83
CA LEU A 177 -0.59 -31.82 -8.24
C LEU A 177 0.87 -31.41 -7.91
N ASN A 178 1.06 -30.28 -7.24
CA ASN A 178 2.36 -29.72 -6.92
C ASN A 178 3.16 -30.62 -5.97
N LEU A 179 4.29 -31.13 -6.45
CA LEU A 179 5.19 -31.94 -5.62
C LEU A 179 5.75 -31.14 -4.45
N ARG A 180 5.61 -31.69 -3.24
CA ARG A 180 6.15 -31.09 -2.01
C ARG A 180 7.69 -31.02 -2.08
N ARG A 181 8.24 -29.81 -2.07
CA ARG A 181 9.69 -29.60 -1.88
C ARG A 181 10.02 -29.68 -0.39
N LYS A 182 10.97 -30.56 -0.01
CA LYS A 182 11.51 -30.57 1.36
C LYS A 182 12.41 -29.34 1.55
N SER A 183 12.12 -28.50 2.53
CA SER A 183 13.00 -27.39 2.91
C SER A 183 14.28 -27.93 3.56
N LYS A 184 15.40 -27.22 3.41
CA LYS A 184 16.62 -27.56 4.15
C LYS A 184 16.34 -27.40 5.65
N LYS A 185 16.61 -28.44 6.43
CA LYS A 185 16.54 -28.37 7.90
C LYS A 185 17.57 -27.33 8.37
N ARG A 186 17.11 -26.24 9.00
CA ARG A 186 18.03 -25.30 9.66
C ARG A 186 18.58 -26.00 10.90
N LEU A 187 19.89 -26.27 10.88
CA LEU A 187 20.59 -26.71 12.09
C LEU A 187 20.76 -25.50 13.01
N PRO A 188 20.73 -25.68 14.34
CA PRO A 188 20.99 -24.60 15.28
C PRO A 188 22.39 -24.02 15.05
N THR A 189 22.54 -22.72 15.32
CA THR A 189 23.84 -22.05 15.27
C THR A 189 24.78 -22.73 16.28
N ARG A 190 25.87 -23.34 15.80
CA ARG A 190 26.91 -23.89 16.66
C ARG A 190 27.72 -22.71 17.21
N ASN A 191 27.45 -22.30 18.44
CA ASN A 191 28.30 -21.32 19.14
C ASN A 191 29.61 -22.03 19.53
N PRO A 192 30.77 -21.72 18.94
CA PRO A 192 32.03 -22.35 19.33
C PRO A 192 32.35 -21.93 20.76
N GLN A 193 32.53 -22.91 21.65
CA GLN A 193 33.06 -22.63 22.98
C GLN A 193 34.55 -22.27 22.85
N PRO A 194 35.05 -21.28 23.61
CA PRO A 194 36.47 -20.98 23.65
C PRO A 194 37.24 -22.20 24.16
N LEU A 195 38.34 -22.55 23.48
CA LEU A 195 39.22 -23.64 23.88
C LEU A 195 39.88 -23.30 25.23
N SER A 196 39.87 -24.22 26.18
CA SER A 196 40.60 -24.08 27.44
C SER A 196 42.10 -24.20 27.18
N VAL A 197 42.87 -23.17 27.53
CA VAL A 197 44.34 -23.23 27.52
C VAL A 197 44.80 -23.83 28.85
N PRO A 198 45.62 -24.88 28.87
CA PRO A 198 46.18 -25.44 30.11
C PRO A 198 47.01 -24.40 30.88
N ASN A 199 47.29 -24.62 32.17
CA ASN A 199 48.11 -23.70 32.98
C ASN A 199 49.59 -24.14 33.09
N ALA A 200 49.96 -25.28 32.49
CA ALA A 200 51.30 -25.84 32.56
C ALA A 200 51.65 -26.64 31.29
N LEU A 201 52.95 -26.70 30.98
CA LEU A 201 53.52 -27.51 29.90
C LEU A 201 53.19 -29.00 30.07
N GLY A 202 53.00 -29.70 28.94
CA GLY A 202 52.82 -31.15 28.89
C GLY A 202 51.47 -31.66 29.42
N HIS A 203 50.55 -30.76 29.80
CA HIS A 203 49.27 -31.12 30.41
C HIS A 203 48.20 -31.51 29.39
N THR A 204 48.16 -30.87 28.22
CA THR A 204 47.20 -31.19 27.16
C THR A 204 47.88 -31.03 25.80
N TRP A 205 47.63 -32.01 24.92
CA TRP A 205 48.23 -32.08 23.60
C TRP A 205 47.12 -32.22 22.56
N SER A 206 47.15 -31.34 21.56
CA SER A 206 46.33 -31.50 20.37
C SER A 206 47.08 -32.31 19.33
N MET A 207 46.42 -33.30 18.76
CA MET A 207 46.93 -34.09 17.66
C MET A 207 46.01 -34.01 16.45
N ASP A 208 46.59 -33.86 15.27
CA ASP A 208 45.86 -33.95 14.01
C ASP A 208 46.66 -34.70 12.93
N PHE A 209 45.93 -35.10 11.90
CA PHE A 209 46.51 -35.67 10.69
C PHE A 209 46.20 -34.74 9.53
N MET A 210 47.25 -34.20 8.90
CA MET A 210 47.10 -33.53 7.61
C MET A 210 47.49 -34.51 6.50
N SER A 211 46.79 -34.45 5.37
CA SER A 211 47.13 -35.26 4.19
C SER A 211 47.27 -34.35 3.00
N ASP A 212 48.33 -34.56 2.23
CA ASP A 212 48.59 -33.81 1.01
C ASP A 212 49.23 -34.71 -0.05
N ARG A 213 49.45 -34.17 -1.26
CA ARG A 213 50.05 -34.86 -2.40
C ARG A 213 51.28 -34.11 -2.89
N LEU A 214 52.34 -34.87 -3.13
CA LEU A 214 53.52 -34.38 -3.83
C LEU A 214 53.22 -34.18 -5.33
N HIS A 215 54.09 -33.44 -6.02
CA HIS A 215 53.96 -33.17 -7.46
C HIS A 215 53.89 -34.45 -8.32
N ASN A 216 54.37 -35.59 -7.80
CA ASN A 216 54.34 -36.90 -8.43
C ASN A 216 53.08 -37.73 -8.06
N ASN A 217 52.03 -37.10 -7.51
CA ASN A 217 50.77 -37.70 -7.04
C ASN A 217 50.90 -38.73 -5.90
N ILE A 218 52.09 -38.89 -5.30
CA ILE A 218 52.24 -39.70 -4.08
C ILE A 218 51.58 -38.97 -2.92
N ARG A 219 50.66 -39.67 -2.23
CA ARG A 219 49.99 -39.14 -1.03
C ARG A 219 50.89 -39.34 0.17
N PHE A 220 51.02 -38.31 0.99
CA PHE A 220 51.62 -38.43 2.30
C PHE A 220 50.64 -37.94 3.37
N ARG A 221 50.92 -38.32 4.61
CA ARG A 221 50.24 -37.81 5.79
C ARG A 221 51.28 -37.32 6.77
N THR A 222 51.06 -36.14 7.32
CA THR A 222 51.82 -35.67 8.47
C THR A 222 50.98 -35.92 9.72
N PHE A 223 51.64 -36.39 10.77
CA PHE A 223 51.07 -36.48 12.10
C PHE A 223 51.63 -35.32 12.89
N ASN A 224 50.78 -34.37 13.28
CA ASN A 224 51.21 -33.20 14.01
C ASN A 224 50.71 -33.33 15.45
N VAL A 225 51.62 -33.14 16.40
CA VAL A 225 51.35 -33.18 17.83
C VAL A 225 51.90 -31.91 18.43
N ILE A 226 51.02 -31.10 19.02
CA ILE A 226 51.33 -29.77 19.53
C ILE A 226 50.86 -29.70 20.99
N ASP A 227 51.68 -29.13 21.87
CA ASP A 227 51.30 -28.84 23.25
C ASP A 227 50.38 -27.60 23.27
N ASP A 228 49.21 -27.73 23.90
CA ASP A 228 48.18 -26.69 23.92
C ASP A 228 48.56 -25.45 24.75
N TYR A 229 49.58 -25.56 25.63
CA TYR A 229 50.07 -24.46 26.46
C TYR A 229 51.01 -23.52 25.69
N ASN A 230 52.12 -24.02 25.16
CA ASN A 230 53.14 -23.22 24.46
C ASN A 230 52.98 -23.23 22.93
N ARG A 231 52.09 -24.07 22.38
CA ARG A 231 51.89 -24.29 20.95
C ARG A 231 53.14 -24.78 20.22
N GLU A 232 54.05 -25.43 20.92
CA GLU A 232 55.22 -26.03 20.31
C GLU A 232 54.92 -27.48 19.91
N GLY A 233 55.33 -27.84 18.70
CA GLY A 233 55.26 -29.22 18.24
C GLY A 233 56.37 -30.08 18.84
N ILE A 234 56.15 -31.39 18.94
CA ILE A 234 57.22 -32.33 19.29
C ILE A 234 58.29 -32.23 18.20
N ARG A 235 59.45 -31.67 18.55
CA ARG A 235 60.64 -31.72 17.69
C ARG A 235 61.29 -33.10 17.89
N HIS A 236 61.26 -33.91 16.85
CA HIS A 236 62.06 -35.14 16.77
C HIS A 236 63.53 -34.81 16.47
#